data_AF-E0I6J5-F1
#
_entry.id   AF-E0I6J5-F1
#
_cell.length_a   1.000
_cell.length_b   1.000
_cell.length_c   1.000
_cell.angle_alpha   90.00
_cell.angle_beta   90.00
_cell.angle_gamma   90.00
#
_symmetry.space_group_name_H-M   'P 1'
#
loop_
_entity.id
_entity.type
_entity.pdbx_description
1 polymer ?
#
loop_
_entity_poly.entity_id
_entity_poly.type
_entity_poly.pdbx_seq_one_letter_code
_entity_poly.pdbx_strand_id
1 'polypeptide(L)'
;MDMFLIKTPSDAISVRQRGRDIARKVGFGAVDQTRIAFTISEMALQLADSPAQGHMVIKAITRNKQELGIEVRLFDHATDANRWNPEWMNKWVDDLEVKHDDTRGTVITFRRWLPPSYGYERQAGPSVLAAGEE
;
A
#
# COMPACT_ATOMS: atom_id res chain seq x y z
N MET A 1 2.33 11.68 5.03
CA MET A 1 2.33 11.43 3.58
C MET A 1 3.78 11.29 3.19
N ASP A 2 4.17 10.15 2.63
CA ASP A 2 5.56 9.89 2.24
C ASP A 2 5.62 9.73 0.73
N MET A 3 6.57 10.41 0.09
CA MET A 3 6.81 10.36 -1.34
C MET A 3 8.19 9.76 -1.60
N PHE A 4 8.26 8.86 -2.58
CA PHE A 4 9.45 8.11 -2.92
C PHE A 4 9.70 8.23 -4.42
N LEU A 5 10.89 8.69 -4.80
CA LEU A 5 11.38 8.54 -6.17
C LEU A 5 11.77 7.08 -6.36
N ILE A 6 11.35 6.47 -7.46
CA ILE A 6 11.69 5.08 -7.78
C ILE A 6 12.61 5.10 -8.99
N LYS A 7 13.87 4.70 -8.78
CA LYS A 7 14.94 4.74 -9.79
C LYS A 7 15.55 3.37 -10.02
N THR A 8 15.60 2.54 -8.98
CA THR A 8 16.20 1.20 -9.07
C THR A 8 15.31 0.16 -8.40
N PRO A 9 15.49 -1.13 -8.73
CA PRO A 9 14.77 -2.21 -8.08
C PRO A 9 14.96 -2.26 -6.55
N SER A 10 16.08 -1.73 -6.01
CA SER A 10 16.29 -1.68 -4.56
C SER A 10 15.33 -0.73 -3.85
N ASP A 11 14.81 0.30 -4.53
CA ASP A 11 13.85 1.25 -3.95
C ASP A 11 12.53 0.55 -3.57
N ALA A 12 12.18 -0.53 -4.27
CA ALA A 12 11.03 -1.38 -3.95
C ALA A 12 11.09 -1.92 -2.50
N ILE A 13 12.30 -2.15 -1.97
CA ILE A 13 12.51 -2.62 -0.59
C ILE A 13 12.12 -1.52 0.41
N SER A 14 12.52 -0.28 0.15
CA SER A 14 12.21 0.85 1.05
C SER A 14 10.72 1.16 1.05
N VAL A 15 10.08 1.23 -0.13
CA VAL A 15 8.65 1.55 -0.21
C VAL A 15 7.76 0.45 0.33
N ARG A 16 8.08 -0.83 0.11
CA ARG A 16 7.29 -1.94 0.67
C ARG A 16 7.38 -1.98 2.20
N GLN A 17 8.56 -1.69 2.77
CA GLN A 17 8.74 -1.62 4.22
C GLN A 17 7.89 -0.48 4.78
N ARG A 18 7.92 0.69 4.14
CA ARG A 18 7.08 1.81 4.56
C ARG A 18 5.59 1.49 4.44
N GLY A 19 5.16 0.88 3.33
CA GLY A 19 3.78 0.48 3.11
C GLY A 19 3.29 -0.49 4.19
N ARG A 20 4.09 -1.50 4.51
CA ARG A 20 3.80 -2.45 5.60
C ARG A 20 3.71 -1.75 6.96
N ASP A 21 4.62 -0.82 7.24
CA ASP A 21 4.61 -0.06 8.49
C ASP A 21 3.36 0.82 8.64
N ILE A 22 2.94 1.48 7.56
CA ILE A 22 1.70 2.26 7.53
C ILE A 22 0.50 1.33 7.71
N ALA A 23 0.45 0.20 7.00
CA ALA A 23 -0.64 -0.77 7.14
C ALA A 23 -0.76 -1.30 8.58
N ARG A 24 0.37 -1.62 9.22
CA ARG A 24 0.41 -2.02 10.64
C ARG A 24 -0.12 -0.92 11.56
N LYS A 25 0.27 0.34 11.34
CA LYS A 25 -0.20 1.49 12.14
C LYS A 25 -1.69 1.78 11.95
N VAL A 26 -2.23 1.53 10.76
CA VAL A 26 -3.67 1.63 10.46
C VAL A 26 -4.48 0.52 11.15
N GLY A 27 -3.85 -0.63 11.44
CA GLY A 27 -4.49 -1.76 12.15
C GLY A 27 -4.78 -2.97 11.27
N PHE A 28 -4.26 -3.04 10.05
CA PHE A 28 -4.44 -4.19 9.17
C PHE A 28 -3.86 -5.47 9.79
N GLY A 29 -4.52 -6.61 9.57
CA GLY A 29 -4.00 -7.92 9.94
C GLY A 29 -2.76 -8.32 9.13
N ALA A 30 -2.02 -9.33 9.58
CA ALA A 30 -0.77 -9.76 8.94
C ALA A 30 -0.93 -10.15 7.46
N VAL A 31 -2.06 -10.75 7.08
CA VAL A 31 -2.39 -11.12 5.70
C VAL A 31 -2.51 -9.89 4.81
N ASP A 32 -3.29 -8.89 5.23
CA ASP A 32 -3.44 -7.64 4.47
C ASP A 32 -2.15 -6.84 4.42
N GLN A 33 -1.40 -6.77 5.53
CA GLN A 33 -0.07 -6.15 5.55
C GLN A 33 0.86 -6.77 4.49
N THR A 34 0.81 -8.09 4.34
CA THR A 34 1.63 -8.83 3.35
C THR A 34 1.18 -8.54 1.93
N ARG A 35 -0.14 -8.55 1.67
CA ARG A 35 -0.70 -8.22 0.35
C ARG A 35 -0.37 -6.78 -0.08
N ILE A 36 -0.55 -5.81 0.84
CA ILE A 36 -0.18 -4.40 0.61
C ILE A 36 1.30 -4.28 0.26
N ALA A 37 2.18 -4.91 1.04
CA ALA A 37 3.62 -4.85 0.80
C ALA A 37 4.02 -5.51 -0.54
N PHE A 38 3.39 -6.63 -0.88
CA PHE A 38 3.58 -7.30 -2.16
C PHE A 38 3.17 -6.38 -3.31
N THR A 39 1.97 -5.81 -3.26
CA THR A 39 1.49 -4.91 -4.33
C THR A 39 2.36 -3.67 -4.49
N ILE A 40 2.79 -3.06 -3.40
CA ILE A 40 3.74 -1.95 -3.46
C ILE A 40 5.06 -2.37 -4.11
N SER A 41 5.55 -3.59 -3.84
CA SER A 41 6.78 -4.11 -4.45
C SER A 41 6.62 -4.29 -5.96
N GLU A 42 5.56 -4.98 -6.40
CA GLU A 42 5.30 -5.23 -7.83
C GLU A 42 5.18 -3.92 -8.61
N MET A 43 4.42 -2.97 -8.07
CA MET A 43 4.22 -1.69 -8.74
C MET A 43 5.48 -0.81 -8.73
N ALA A 44 6.30 -0.88 -7.66
CA ALA A 44 7.58 -0.18 -7.62
C ALA A 44 8.60 -0.77 -8.60
N LEU A 45 8.63 -2.10 -8.78
CA LEU A 45 9.49 -2.75 -9.77
C LEU A 45 9.08 -2.37 -11.20
N GLN A 46 7.77 -2.36 -11.48
CA GLN A 46 7.26 -1.81 -12.73
C GLN A 46 7.66 -0.34 -12.88
N LEU A 47 7.60 0.49 -11.84
CA LEU A 47 8.02 1.89 -11.97
C LEU A 47 9.52 2.06 -12.19
N ALA A 48 10.36 1.24 -11.55
CA ALA A 48 11.83 1.27 -11.68
C ALA A 48 12.31 0.91 -13.10
N ASP A 49 11.55 0.09 -13.81
CA ASP A 49 11.81 -0.29 -15.20
C ASP A 49 11.37 0.79 -16.22
N SER A 50 10.60 1.80 -15.79
CA SER A 50 10.15 2.89 -16.67
C SER A 50 11.32 3.80 -17.07
N PRO A 51 11.51 4.10 -18.38
CA PRO A 51 12.56 5.01 -18.84
C PRO A 51 12.29 6.47 -18.45
N ALA A 52 11.03 6.83 -18.18
CA ALA A 52 10.63 8.19 -17.84
C ALA A 52 10.80 8.51 -16.34
N GLN A 53 11.13 7.51 -15.52
CA GLN A 53 11.14 7.55 -14.07
C GLN A 53 9.77 7.95 -13.48
N GLY A 54 9.62 7.70 -12.19
CA GLY A 54 8.37 8.03 -11.52
C GLY A 54 8.50 8.07 -10.02
N HIS A 55 7.36 8.27 -9.38
CA HIS A 55 7.31 8.35 -7.94
C HIS A 55 6.06 7.68 -7.36
N MET A 56 6.20 7.25 -6.12
CA MET A 56 5.14 6.63 -5.35
C MET A 56 4.85 7.45 -4.09
N VAL A 57 3.58 7.66 -3.79
CA VAL A 57 3.09 8.28 -2.58
C VAL A 57 2.30 7.25 -1.78
N ILE A 58 2.62 7.11 -0.51
CA ILE A 58 1.90 6.22 0.41
C ILE A 58 1.41 7.05 1.60
N LYS A 59 0.14 6.86 1.98
CA LYS A 59 -0.41 7.49 3.19
C LYS A 59 -1.54 6.66 3.80
N ALA A 60 -1.68 6.79 5.11
CA ALA A 60 -2.93 6.44 5.78
C ALA A 60 -4.02 7.44 5.36
N ILE A 61 -5.25 6.96 5.21
CA ILE A 61 -6.43 7.74 4.86
C ILE A 61 -7.55 7.47 5.86
N THR A 62 -8.51 8.39 5.93
CA THR A 62 -9.71 8.24 6.74
C THR A 62 -10.93 8.62 5.91
N ARG A 63 -11.98 7.79 5.94
CA ARG A 63 -13.30 8.05 5.35
C ARG A 63 -14.33 8.17 6.46
N ASN A 64 -15.24 9.14 6.33
CA ASN A 64 -16.34 9.38 7.28
C ASN A 64 -15.91 9.50 8.75
N LYS A 65 -14.68 9.96 9.02
CA LYS A 65 -14.05 10.10 10.36
C LYS A 65 -13.83 8.79 11.15
N GLN A 66 -14.23 7.63 10.63
CA GLN A 66 -14.18 6.36 11.38
C GLN A 66 -13.46 5.25 10.61
N GLU A 67 -13.57 5.23 9.29
CA GLU A 67 -12.98 4.18 8.47
C GLU A 67 -11.53 4.55 8.15
N LEU A 68 -10.58 3.80 8.70
CA LEU A 68 -9.17 3.97 8.39
C LEU A 68 -8.79 3.11 7.18
N GLY A 69 -7.81 3.57 6.41
CA GLY A 69 -7.32 2.84 5.26
C GLY A 69 -5.91 3.26 4.87
N ILE A 70 -5.45 2.71 3.76
CA ILE A 70 -4.20 3.08 3.09
C ILE A 70 -4.51 3.46 1.64
N GLU A 71 -3.92 4.56 1.19
CA GLU A 71 -3.88 4.96 -0.22
C GLU A 71 -2.44 4.85 -0.70
N VAL A 72 -2.27 4.22 -1.87
CA VAL A 72 -1.03 4.22 -2.62
C VAL A 72 -1.30 4.84 -3.97
N ARG A 73 -0.53 5.86 -4.31
CA ARG A 73 -0.56 6.53 -5.61
C ARG A 73 0.79 6.40 -6.25
N LEU A 74 0.80 6.14 -7.55
CA LEU A 74 2.02 6.00 -8.31
C LEU A 74 1.86 6.73 -9.61
N PHE A 75 2.93 7.42 -9.97
CA PHE A 75 3.00 8.37 -11.07
C PHE A 75 4.15 7.94 -11.96
N ASP A 76 3.81 7.46 -13.14
CA ASP A 76 4.74 7.12 -14.20
C ASP A 76 4.69 8.21 -15.25
N HIS A 77 5.81 8.88 -15.51
CA HIS A 77 5.87 9.96 -16.49
C HIS A 77 5.95 9.45 -17.94
N ALA A 78 5.94 8.13 -18.15
CA ALA A 78 5.88 7.54 -19.48
C ALA A 78 4.53 7.82 -20.15
N THR A 79 4.58 8.12 -21.45
CA THR A 79 3.41 8.42 -22.29
C THR A 79 2.75 7.16 -22.86
N ASP A 80 3.32 5.97 -22.63
CA ASP A 80 2.73 4.71 -23.06
C ASP A 80 1.63 4.27 -22.08
N ALA A 81 0.37 4.42 -22.49
CA ALA A 81 -0.80 4.01 -21.72
C ALA A 81 -0.91 2.50 -21.50
N ASN A 82 -0.33 1.68 -22.38
CA ASN A 82 -0.50 0.22 -22.36
C ASN A 82 0.53 -0.51 -21.49
N ARG A 83 1.50 0.21 -20.93
CA ARG A 83 2.54 -0.37 -20.08
C ARG A 83 2.00 -1.01 -18.80
N TRP A 84 0.85 -0.53 -18.31
CA TRP A 84 0.30 -0.93 -17.03
C TRP A 84 -0.87 -1.90 -17.19
N ASN A 85 -0.80 -3.04 -16.47
CA ASN A 85 -1.93 -3.94 -16.28
C ASN A 85 -2.25 -4.08 -14.78
N PRO A 86 -3.05 -3.16 -14.20
CA PRO A 86 -3.36 -3.17 -12.78
C PRO A 86 -4.56 -4.08 -12.42
N GLU A 87 -5.19 -4.75 -13.38
CA GLU A 87 -6.44 -5.49 -13.15
C GLU A 87 -6.33 -6.60 -12.10
N TRP A 88 -5.15 -7.19 -11.94
CA TRP A 88 -4.91 -8.21 -10.93
C TRP A 88 -5.18 -7.70 -9.50
N MET A 89 -5.08 -6.39 -9.26
CA MET A 89 -5.37 -5.78 -7.96
C MET A 89 -6.87 -5.75 -7.62
N ASN A 90 -7.76 -5.73 -8.63
CA ASN A 90 -9.22 -5.64 -8.44
C ASN A 90 -9.80 -6.76 -7.56
N LYS A 91 -9.07 -7.87 -7.42
CA LYS A 91 -9.50 -9.01 -6.60
C LYS A 91 -9.37 -8.77 -5.09
N TRP A 92 -8.64 -7.74 -4.66
CA TRP A 92 -8.34 -7.54 -3.23
C TRP A 92 -8.35 -6.09 -2.74
N VAL A 93 -8.18 -5.10 -3.62
CA VAL A 93 -8.33 -3.69 -3.25
C VAL A 93 -9.81 -3.29 -3.23
N ASP A 94 -10.17 -2.27 -2.45
CA ASP A 94 -11.54 -1.77 -2.41
C ASP A 94 -11.84 -0.78 -3.53
N ASP A 95 -10.78 -0.10 -4.01
CA ASP A 95 -10.88 0.90 -5.06
C ASP A 95 -9.56 0.97 -5.85
N LEU A 96 -9.70 1.05 -7.17
CA LEU A 96 -8.60 1.18 -8.12
C LEU A 96 -8.99 2.24 -9.17
N GLU A 97 -8.21 3.31 -9.25
CA GLU A 97 -8.35 4.34 -10.26
C GLU A 97 -7.12 4.37 -11.15
N VAL A 98 -7.32 4.40 -12.46
CA VAL A 98 -6.25 4.59 -13.45
C VAL A 98 -6.60 5.83 -14.27
N LYS A 99 -5.67 6.79 -14.31
CA LYS A 99 -5.80 8.02 -15.09
C LYS A 99 -4.58 8.15 -15.97
N HIS A 100 -4.79 8.26 -17.27
CA HIS A 100 -3.74 8.52 -18.24
C HIS A 100 -3.93 9.90 -18.85
N ASP A 101 -2.83 10.59 -19.08
CA ASP A 101 -2.75 11.86 -19.79
C ASP A 101 -1.54 11.80 -20.72
N ASP A 102 -1.75 12.08 -22.00
CA ASP A 102 -0.71 11.94 -23.05
C ASP A 102 0.52 12.81 -22.79
N THR A 103 0.42 13.85 -21.95
CA THR A 103 1.51 14.78 -21.63
C THR A 103 2.10 14.52 -20.24
N ARG A 104 1.28 14.12 -19.27
CA ARG A 104 1.69 13.96 -17.86
C ARG A 104 2.01 12.52 -17.48
N GLY A 105 1.63 11.56 -18.30
CA GLY A 105 1.82 10.12 -18.10
C GLY A 105 0.65 9.46 -17.37
N THR A 106 0.95 8.40 -16.64
CA THR A 106 -0.04 7.53 -16.00
C THR A 106 -0.02 7.67 -14.48
N VAL A 107 -1.20 7.87 -13.89
CA VAL A 107 -1.42 7.84 -12.44
C VAL A 107 -2.31 6.66 -12.11
N ILE A 108 -1.80 5.73 -11.32
CA ILE A 108 -2.61 4.64 -10.76
C ILE A 108 -2.72 4.86 -9.26
N THR A 109 -3.94 4.74 -8.74
CA THR A 109 -4.26 4.90 -7.33
C THR A 109 -5.02 3.68 -6.87
N PHE A 110 -4.56 3.01 -5.82
CA PHE A 110 -5.35 1.97 -5.17
C PHE A 110 -5.56 2.29 -3.69
N ARG A 111 -6.71 1.85 -3.18
CA ARG A 111 -7.08 2.04 -1.77
C ARG A 111 -7.51 0.73 -1.17
N ARG A 112 -7.10 0.53 0.08
CA ARG A 112 -7.59 -0.54 0.92
C ARG A 112 -8.11 0.06 2.22
N TRP A 113 -9.32 -0.28 2.59
CA TRP A 113 -9.93 0.10 3.86
C TRP A 113 -9.76 -1.03 4.86
N LEU A 114 -9.55 -0.65 6.12
CA LEU A 114 -9.63 -1.61 7.21
C LEU A 114 -11.06 -2.15 7.21
N PRO A 115 -11.27 -3.48 7.12
CA PRO A 115 -12.61 -4.02 7.21
C PRO A 115 -13.23 -3.57 8.54
N PRO A 116 -14.55 -3.29 8.57
CA PRO A 116 -15.22 -2.98 9.81
C PRO A 116 -14.90 -4.11 10.78
N SER A 117 -14.44 -3.75 11.98
CA SER A 117 -14.21 -4.72 13.03
C SER A 117 -15.54 -5.38 13.36
N TYR A 118 -15.87 -6.47 12.68
CA TYR A 118 -16.76 -7.48 13.26
C TYR A 118 -16.11 -7.84 14.58
N GLY A 119 -16.84 -7.62 15.67
CA GLY A 119 -16.35 -7.68 17.04
C GLY A 119 -15.62 -8.97 17.39
N TYR A 120 -14.36 -9.09 16.97
CA TYR A 120 -13.36 -9.83 17.69
C TYR A 120 -12.97 -8.93 18.84
N GLU A 121 -13.76 -9.03 19.90
CA GLU A 121 -13.23 -8.88 21.25
C GLU A 121 -11.83 -9.48 21.24
N ARG A 122 -10.86 -8.65 21.65
CA ARG A 122 -9.55 -9.14 22.02
C ARG A 122 -9.81 -10.32 22.95
N GLN A 123 -9.51 -11.54 22.50
CA GLN A 123 -9.01 -12.51 23.45
C GLN A 123 -7.78 -11.85 24.04
N ALA A 124 -7.97 -11.21 25.19
CA ALA A 124 -6.91 -10.99 26.13
C ALA A 124 -6.31 -12.38 26.35
N GLY A 125 -5.21 -12.68 25.65
CA GLY A 125 -4.37 -13.80 26.01
C GLY A 125 -4.07 -13.64 27.50
N PRO A 126 -4.13 -14.72 28.29
CA PRO A 126 -3.96 -14.62 29.72
C PRO A 126 -2.66 -13.88 30.00
N SER A 127 -2.78 -12.79 30.77
CA SER A 127 -1.64 -12.09 31.33
C SER A 127 -0.90 -13.11 32.18
N VAL A 128 0.20 -13.68 31.66
CA VAL A 128 1.10 -14.52 32.45
C VAL A 128 1.83 -13.57 33.41
N LEU A 129 1.15 -13.25 34.50
CA LEU A 129 1.77 -12.92 35.76
C LEU A 129 2.24 -14.25 36.38
N ALA A 130 3.51 -14.55 36.19
CA ALA A 130 4.27 -15.41 37.09
C ALA A 130 5.60 -14.67 37.28
N ALA A 131 5.65 -13.76 38.25
CA ALA A 131 6.05 -14.05 39.63
C ALA A 131 7.46 -14.64 39.64
N GLY A 132 8.41 -13.86 40.16
CA GLY A 132 9.65 -14.40 40.69
C GLY A 132 9.38 -15.19 41.97
N GLU A 133 10.47 -15.50 42.68
CA GLU A 133 10.58 -16.39 43.86
C GLU A 133 10.85 -17.85 43.42
N GLU A 134 12.00 -18.48 43.65
CA GLU A 134 13.26 -18.19 44.37
C GLU A 134 14.41 -18.94 43.67
#